data_AF-G2KP18-F1
#
_entry.id   AF-G2KP18-F1
#
_cell.length_a   1.000
_cell.length_b   1.000
_cell.length_c   1.000
_cell.angle_alpha   90.00
_cell.angle_beta   90.00
_cell.angle_gamma   90.00
#
_symmetry.space_group_name_H-M   'P 1'
#
loop_
_entity.id
_entity.type
_entity.pdbx_description
1 polymer ?
#
loop_
_entity_poly.entity_id
_entity_poly.type
_entity_poly.pdbx_seq_one_letter_code
_entity_poly.pdbx_strand_id
1 'polypeptide(L)'
;MPSAAMRDSAKKSAPPGAIEYSVYSFQKSGGASGDRWKKHDSFSDMTKAVEQAETLFATNEYCRVEIKQKYTDPKNNRCVDMTLKTYERKGVRISGTVMALGGAVACGVIAFIAAYIVGTKM
;
A
#
# COMPACT_ATOMS: atom_id res chain seq x y z
N MET A 1 41.15 -3.24 20.80
CA MET A 1 40.30 -4.47 20.81
C MET A 1 39.05 -4.17 21.64
N PRO A 2 37.85 -4.56 21.19
CA PRO A 2 36.72 -3.64 21.08
C PRO A 2 35.92 -3.46 22.38
N SER A 3 35.69 -2.20 22.75
CA SER A 3 34.66 -1.78 23.71
C SER A 3 33.31 -1.84 22.99
N ALA A 4 32.56 -2.91 23.24
CA ALA A 4 31.21 -3.11 22.74
C ALA A 4 30.26 -2.20 23.53
N ALA A 5 30.21 -0.93 23.13
CA ALA A 5 29.21 0.02 23.58
C ALA A 5 27.81 -0.51 23.21
N MET A 6 27.15 -1.10 24.20
CA MET A 6 25.81 -0.71 24.64
C MET A 6 24.89 -0.29 23.48
N ARG A 7 24.41 -1.28 22.71
CA ARG A 7 23.16 -1.16 21.95
C ARG A 7 22.03 -1.79 22.75
N ASP A 8 21.82 -1.26 23.95
CA ASP A 8 20.54 -1.40 24.63
C ASP A 8 19.55 -0.46 23.92
N SER A 9 19.11 -0.89 22.74
CA SER A 9 17.86 -0.37 22.18
C SER A 9 16.76 -0.88 23.09
N ALA A 10 16.52 -0.14 24.17
CA ALA A 10 15.41 -0.34 25.08
C ALA A 10 14.14 -0.50 24.24
N LYS A 11 13.73 -1.75 24.03
CA LYS A 11 12.35 -2.06 23.64
C LYS A 11 11.53 -1.55 24.80
N LYS A 12 11.06 -0.31 24.69
CA LYS A 12 10.05 0.27 25.57
C LYS A 12 8.78 -0.56 25.37
N SER A 13 8.75 -1.73 26.01
CA SER A 13 7.60 -2.61 26.02
C SER A 13 6.49 -1.84 26.71
N ALA A 14 5.38 -1.67 25.99
CA ALA A 14 4.19 -1.01 26.49
C ALA A 14 3.82 -1.57 27.89
N PRO A 15 3.35 -0.72 28.82
CA PRO A 15 2.97 -1.17 30.15
C PRO A 15 1.96 -2.34 30.08
N PRO A 16 1.95 -3.26 31.06
CA PRO A 16 1.03 -4.39 31.06
C PRO A 16 -0.43 -3.90 30.96
N GLY A 17 -1.14 -4.33 29.92
CA GLY A 17 -2.50 -3.86 29.60
C GLY A 17 -2.59 -2.66 28.65
N ALA A 18 -1.47 -2.03 28.26
CA ALA A 18 -1.47 -0.97 27.26
C ALA A 18 -1.51 -1.56 25.85
N ILE A 19 -2.46 -1.06 25.06
CA ILE A 19 -2.65 -1.41 23.67
C ILE A 19 -1.89 -0.39 22.82
N GLU A 20 -1.06 -0.88 21.90
CA GLU A 20 -0.31 -0.07 20.94
C GLU A 20 -0.77 -0.40 19.53
N TYR A 21 -1.11 0.59 18.73
CA TYR A 21 -1.54 0.48 17.34
C TYR A 21 -0.43 1.02 16.44
N SER A 22 0.26 0.14 15.71
CA SER A 22 1.30 0.50 14.76
C SER A 22 0.78 0.52 13.32
N VAL A 23 1.09 1.58 12.58
CA VAL A 23 0.74 1.70 11.17
C VAL A 23 1.93 1.32 10.29
N TYR A 24 1.71 0.39 9.37
CA TYR A 24 2.68 -0.09 8.40
C TYR A 24 2.20 0.23 6.99
N SER A 25 3.11 0.64 6.12
CA SER A 25 2.83 0.73 4.69
C SER A 25 3.77 -0.17 3.90
N PHE A 26 3.27 -0.63 2.77
CA PHE A 26 3.98 -1.40 1.79
C PHE A 26 4.05 -0.58 0.51
N GLN A 27 5.24 -0.08 0.24
CA GLN A 27 5.53 0.63 -0.99
C GLN A 27 5.89 -0.40 -2.06
N LYS A 28 5.11 -0.43 -3.14
CA LYS A 28 5.46 -1.23 -4.31
C LYS A 28 6.53 -0.47 -5.06
N SER A 29 7.74 -1.01 -5.07
CA SER A 29 8.83 -0.35 -5.75
C SER A 29 8.68 -0.54 -7.25
N GLY A 30 8.57 0.56 -7.98
CA GLY A 30 8.78 0.56 -9.44
C GLY A 30 10.27 0.53 -9.83
N GLY A 31 11.19 0.34 -8.87
CA GLY A 31 12.64 0.46 -9.09
C GLY A 31 13.52 -0.42 -8.17
N ALA A 32 14.83 -0.19 -8.23
CA ALA A 32 15.88 -1.09 -7.77
C ALA A 32 15.96 -1.38 -6.25
N SER A 33 15.21 -0.67 -5.40
CA SER A 33 15.09 -0.99 -3.98
C SER A 33 13.82 -1.81 -3.79
N GLY A 34 13.96 -3.12 -3.63
CA GLY A 34 12.84 -4.06 -3.57
C GLY A 34 11.75 -3.71 -2.56
N ASP A 35 10.59 -4.31 -2.78
CA ASP A 35 9.40 -4.15 -1.95
C ASP A 35 9.72 -4.25 -0.45
N ARG A 36 9.42 -3.18 0.30
CA ARG A 36 9.75 -3.10 1.72
C ARG A 36 8.58 -2.60 2.54
N TRP A 37 8.29 -3.32 3.61
CA TRP A 37 7.41 -2.85 4.67
C TRP A 37 8.11 -1.73 5.45
N LYS A 38 7.43 -0.60 5.60
CA LYS A 38 7.87 0.54 6.40
C LYS A 38 6.87 0.76 7.52
N LYS A 39 7.38 0.81 8.76
CA LYS A 39 6.60 1.30 9.91
C LYS A 39 6.62 2.83 9.87
N HIS A 40 5.46 3.46 10.00
CA HIS A 40 5.37 4.92 10.13
C HIS A 40 5.38 5.32 11.59
N ASP A 41 4.27 5.05 12.29
CA ASP A 41 4.07 5.50 13.65
C ASP A 41 3.36 4.45 14.50
N SER A 42 3.37 4.72 15.81
CA SER A 42 2.65 3.96 16.84
C SER A 42 1.76 4.89 17.64
N PHE A 43 0.50 4.50 17.83
CA PHE A 43 -0.48 5.24 18.61
C PHE A 43 -1.02 4.39 19.76
N SER A 44 -1.44 5.03 20.84
CA SER A 44 -2.23 4.38 21.91
C SER A 44 -3.73 4.37 21.61
N ASP A 45 -4.16 5.11 20.58
CA ASP A 45 -5.57 5.25 20.17
C ASP A 45 -5.76 4.65 18.77
N MET A 46 -6.76 3.77 18.65
CA MET A 46 -7.12 3.12 17.39
C MET A 46 -7.58 4.13 16.34
N THR A 47 -8.34 5.15 16.74
CA THR A 47 -8.95 6.12 15.82
C THR A 47 -7.88 6.90 15.08
N LYS A 48 -6.85 7.34 15.80
CA LYS A 48 -5.69 8.05 15.23
C LYS A 48 -4.87 7.16 14.28
N ALA A 49 -4.69 5.88 14.64
CA ALA A 49 -4.01 4.93 13.78
C ALA A 49 -4.77 4.68 12.48
N VAL A 50 -6.12 4.63 12.54
CA VAL A 50 -6.99 4.49 11.37
C VAL A 50 -6.93 5.74 10.50
N GLU A 51 -7.06 6.93 11.08
CA GLU A 51 -7.01 8.20 10.35
C GLU A 51 -5.67 8.39 9.61
N GLN A 52 -4.54 8.05 10.26
CA GLN A 52 -3.24 8.08 9.59
C GLN A 52 -3.15 7.03 8.48
N ALA A 53 -3.65 5.81 8.71
CA ALA A 53 -3.65 4.77 7.68
C ALA A 53 -4.49 5.16 6.46
N GLU A 54 -5.63 5.82 6.67
CA GLU A 54 -6.50 6.33 5.60
C GLU A 54 -5.85 7.48 4.85
N THR A 55 -5.21 8.40 5.57
CA THR A 55 -4.45 9.50 4.96
C THR A 55 -3.31 8.95 4.10
N LEU A 56 -2.53 8.00 4.63
CA LEU A 56 -1.45 7.33 3.89
C LEU A 56 -1.99 6.55 2.69
N PHE A 57 -3.12 5.86 2.84
CA PHE A 57 -3.76 5.17 1.73
C PHE A 57 -4.25 6.15 0.66
N ALA A 58 -4.75 7.33 1.02
CA ALA A 58 -5.24 8.35 0.10
C ALA A 58 -4.13 8.96 -0.77
N THR A 59 -2.87 8.99 -0.30
CA THR A 59 -1.72 9.53 -1.07
C THR A 59 -1.43 8.78 -2.37
N ASN A 60 -2.02 7.59 -2.58
CA ASN A 60 -1.75 6.69 -3.71
C ASN A 60 -0.30 6.16 -3.80
N GLU A 61 0.59 6.50 -2.87
CA GLU A 61 2.01 6.09 -2.92
C GLU A 61 2.25 4.65 -2.47
N TYR A 62 1.32 4.09 -1.69
CA TYR A 62 1.45 2.76 -1.08
C TYR A 62 0.42 1.79 -1.66
N CYS A 63 0.84 0.55 -1.96
CA CYS A 63 -0.06 -0.48 -2.47
C CYS A 63 -0.88 -1.13 -1.36
N ARG A 64 -0.30 -1.22 -0.17
CA ARG A 64 -0.96 -1.80 0.98
C ARG A 64 -0.59 -1.04 2.25
N VAL A 65 -1.57 -0.83 3.13
CA VAL A 65 -1.39 -0.19 4.44
C VAL A 65 -2.05 -1.09 5.47
N GLU A 66 -1.33 -1.42 6.55
CA GLU A 66 -1.79 -2.31 7.62
C GLU A 66 -1.73 -1.62 8.98
N ILE A 67 -2.75 -1.85 9.79
CA ILE A 67 -2.79 -1.44 11.19
C ILE A 67 -2.60 -2.68 12.05
N LYS A 68 -1.53 -2.72 12.84
CA LYS A 68 -1.24 -3.81 13.76
C LYS A 68 -1.45 -3.35 15.20
N GLN A 69 -2.31 -4.05 15.91
CA GLN A 69 -2.49 -3.92 17.34
C GLN A 69 -1.54 -4.85 18.05
N LYS A 70 -0.74 -4.29 18.95
CA LYS A 70 0.10 -5.02 19.87
C LYS A 70 -0.43 -4.82 21.27
N TYR A 71 -0.64 -5.90 22.00
CA TYR A 71 -0.97 -5.84 23.41
C TYR A 71 -0.25 -6.94 24.17
N THR A 72 0.09 -6.66 25.42
CA THR A 72 0.67 -7.65 26.33
C THR A 72 -0.45 -8.18 27.21
N ASP A 73 -0.74 -9.47 27.09
CA ASP A 73 -1.69 -10.19 27.94
C ASP A 73 -0.97 -10.47 29.29
N PRO A 74 -1.33 -9.77 30.37
CA PRO A 74 -0.65 -9.91 31.66
C PRO A 74 -0.94 -11.27 32.31
N LYS A 75 -2.04 -11.93 31.93
CA LYS A 75 -2.46 -13.21 32.52
C LYS A 75 -1.58 -14.37 32.05
N ASN A 76 -1.10 -14.29 30.81
CA ASN A 76 -0.29 -15.34 30.17
C ASN A 76 1.13 -14.88 29.83
N ASN A 77 1.52 -13.67 30.25
CA ASN A 77 2.80 -13.01 29.95
C ASN A 77 3.21 -13.11 28.46
N ARG A 78 2.24 -12.95 27.56
CA ARG A 78 2.43 -13.07 26.10
C ARG A 78 2.21 -11.73 25.42
N CYS A 79 3.04 -11.43 24.43
CA CYS A 79 2.80 -10.32 23.51
C CYS A 79 1.98 -10.86 22.34
N VAL A 80 0.80 -10.30 22.12
CA VAL A 80 -0.06 -10.62 20.99
C VAL A 80 0.03 -9.48 19.99
N ASP A 81 0.50 -9.80 18.78
CA ASP A 81 0.49 -8.92 17.63
C ASP A 81 -0.66 -9.35 16.69
N MET A 82 -1.63 -8.47 16.47
CA MET A 82 -2.83 -8.74 15.67
C MET A 82 -3.00 -7.66 14.60
N THR A 83 -3.18 -8.06 13.35
CA THR A 83 -3.53 -7.11 12.29
C THR A 83 -5.03 -6.81 12.35
N LEU A 84 -5.40 -5.55 12.57
CA LEU A 84 -6.79 -5.12 12.68
C LEU A 84 -7.42 -4.85 11.33
N LYS A 85 -6.70 -4.11 10.49
CA LYS A 85 -7.24 -3.63 9.22
C LYS A 85 -6.12 -3.55 8.20
N THR A 86 -6.46 -3.98 6.99
CA THR A 86 -5.58 -3.95 5.84
C THR A 86 -6.29 -3.24 4.71
N TYR A 87 -5.69 -2.16 4.24
CA TYR A 87 -6.11 -1.45 3.03
C TYR A 87 -5.21 -1.89 1.90
N GLU A 88 -5.76 -2.50 0.87
CA GLU A 88 -4.99 -2.96 -0.30
C GLU A 88 -5.62 -2.41 -1.58
N ARG A 89 -4.80 -1.79 -2.42
CA ARG A 89 -5.23 -1.42 -3.76
C ARG A 89 -5.15 -2.63 -4.66
N LYS A 90 -6.31 -3.20 -4.99
CA LYS A 90 -6.42 -4.06 -6.17
C LYS A 90 -6.08 -3.18 -7.37
N GLY A 91 -4.88 -3.37 -7.91
CA GLY A 91 -4.47 -2.69 -9.13
C GLY A 91 -5.56 -2.90 -10.16
N VAL A 92 -6.17 -1.80 -10.61
CA VAL A 92 -7.06 -1.80 -11.76
C VAL A 92 -6.19 -2.27 -12.92
N ARG A 93 -6.18 -3.59 -13.19
CA ARG A 93 -5.68 -4.12 -14.44
C ARG A 93 -6.63 -3.55 -15.48
N ILE A 94 -6.23 -2.47 -16.13
CA ILE A 94 -6.86 -2.04 -17.38
C ILE A 94 -6.68 -3.25 -18.30
N SER A 95 -7.73 -4.07 -18.40
CA SER A 95 -7.72 -5.29 -19.19
C SER A 95 -7.39 -4.87 -20.62
N GLY A 96 -6.38 -5.49 -21.24
CA GLY A 96 -5.94 -5.17 -22.61
C GLY A 96 -7.08 -5.18 -23.65
N THR A 97 -8.21 -5.80 -23.30
CA THR A 97 -9.49 -5.74 -24.00
C THR A 97 -9.99 -4.32 -24.29
N VAL A 98 -9.82 -3.35 -23.38
CA VAL A 98 -10.29 -1.97 -23.58
C VAL A 98 -9.40 -1.22 -24.58
N MET A 99 -8.08 -1.46 -24.55
CA MET A 99 -7.16 -0.90 -25.56
C MET A 99 -7.39 -1.53 -26.94
N ALA A 100 -7.63 -2.84 -27.00
CA ALA A 100 -7.90 -3.54 -28.26
C ALA A 100 -9.20 -3.05 -28.93
N LEU A 101 -10.25 -2.78 -28.15
CA LEU A 101 -11.49 -2.18 -28.68
C LEU A 101 -11.26 -0.76 -29.23
N GLY A 102 -10.48 0.07 -28.53
CA GLY A 102 -10.17 1.44 -28.98
C GLY A 102 -9.37 1.47 -30.28
N GLY A 103 -8.38 0.57 -30.43
CA GLY A 103 -7.57 0.47 -31.65
C GLY A 103 -8.36 0.03 -32.89
N ALA A 104 -9.28 -0.93 -32.75
CA ALA A 104 -10.10 -1.41 -33.86
C ALA A 104 -11.05 -0.34 -34.43
N VAL A 105 -11.63 0.49 -33.55
CA VAL A 105 -12.50 1.60 -33.97
C VAL A 105 -11.70 2.67 -34.73
N ALA A 106 -10.50 3.01 -34.26
CA ALA A 106 -9.65 3.99 -34.92
C ALA A 106 -9.23 3.55 -36.34
N CYS A 107 -8.83 2.28 -36.53
CA CYS A 107 -8.48 1.77 -37.85
C CYS A 107 -9.67 1.75 -38.83
N GLY A 108 -10.88 1.40 -38.36
CA GLY A 108 -12.08 1.42 -39.20
C GLY A 108 -12.46 2.82 -39.68
N VAL A 109 -12.37 3.83 -38.81
CA VAL A 109 -12.68 5.23 -39.16
C VAL A 109 -11.67 5.77 -40.17
N ILE A 110 -10.37 5.49 -40.00
CA ILE A 110 -9.32 5.95 -40.92
C ILE A 110 -9.51 5.31 -42.31
N ALA A 111 -9.81 4.01 -42.38
CA ALA A 111 -10.04 3.32 -43.65
C ALA A 111 -11.28 3.88 -44.38
N PHE A 112 -12.35 4.20 -43.65
CA PHE A 112 -13.56 4.78 -44.23
C PHE A 112 -13.33 6.20 -44.77
N ILE A 113 -12.60 7.05 -44.03
CA ILE A 113 -12.24 8.40 -44.49
C ILE A 113 -11.32 8.35 -45.71
N ALA A 114 -10.32 7.47 -45.72
CA ALA A 114 -9.42 7.31 -46.85
C ALA A 114 -10.17 6.86 -48.12
N ALA A 115 -11.07 5.89 -48.01
CA ALA A 115 -11.90 5.43 -49.11
C ALA A 115 -12.83 6.54 -49.64
N TYR A 116 -13.42 7.35 -48.75
CA TYR A 116 -14.28 8.46 -49.14
C TYR A 116 -13.53 9.56 -49.92
N ILE A 117 -12.30 9.91 -49.51
CA ILE A 117 -11.47 10.91 -50.19
C ILE A 117 -10.99 10.41 -51.57
N VAL A 118 -10.65 9.13 -51.68
CA VAL A 118 -10.22 8.53 -52.96
C VAL A 118 -11.41 8.38 -53.91
N GLY A 119 -12.56 7.93 -53.42
CA GLY A 119 -13.77 7.75 -54.23
C GLY A 119 -14.42 9.05 -54.69
N THR A 120 -14.13 10.18 -54.06
CA THR A 120 -14.57 11.52 -54.49
C THR A 120 -13.57 12.24 -55.41
N LYS A 121 -12.36 11.67 -55.59
CA LYS A 121 -11.31 12.17 -56.50
C LYS A 121 -11.22 11.41 -57.83
N MET A 122 -12.05 10.39 -58.03
CA MET A 122 -12.33 9.79 -59.34
C MET A 122 -13.61 10.41 -59.92
#